data_AF-A0A179IET9-F1
#
_entry.id   AF-A0A179IET9-F1
#
_cell.length_a   1.000
_cell.length_b   1.000
_cell.length_c   1.000
_cell.angle_alpha   90.00
_cell.angle_beta   90.00
_cell.angle_gamma   90.00
#
_symmetry.space_group_name_H-M   'P 1'
#
loop_
_entity.id
_entity.type
_entity.pdbx_description
1 polymer ?
#
loop_
_entity_poly.entity_id
_entity_poly.type
_entity_poly.pdbx_seq_one_letter_code
_entity_poly.pdbx_strand_id
1 'polypeptide(L)'
;GRGLTARRAGAFAAIWLWNPMVAAISTRGSSEGLLGGLTMALLWAVEGRRVALAGALLGLGVHFKIYPFIYAPAIVWWMDEERMRGGAAPASKTKTSPSLVEAAVNFVTVARVKLAVVSLSTFTALNLLMYSIYGTPFLVHTYFHHVTRIDHRHNFSPYNMLLYINSATPADSGPTASLHTESLAFVPQLLLSCVLIPLVLAKKDLATSMMAQTFAFVTFNKVCTSQYFLWYMIFLPLHLPGSSLLRSPKLGVSALLLWVVAQGAWLQQGYELEFLGKSTFLPGLWLASLGFFLVNCWILGIIIDDGAQRPVIHGKTHTD
;
A
#
# COMPACT_ATOMS: atom_id res chain seq x y z
N GLY A 1 -0.96 12.53 -18.06
CA GLY A 1 -2.39 12.75 -17.75
C GLY A 1 -2.66 13.60 -16.51
N ARG A 2 -1.86 14.62 -16.17
CA ARG A 2 -2.15 15.57 -15.06
C ARG A 2 -1.87 17.04 -15.43
N GLY A 3 -1.90 17.38 -16.73
CA GLY A 3 -1.54 18.72 -17.22
C GLY A 3 -0.06 19.11 -17.05
N LEU A 4 0.81 18.18 -16.66
CA LEU A 4 2.26 18.41 -16.55
C LEU A 4 2.92 18.27 -17.92
N THR A 5 3.91 19.14 -18.20
CA THR A 5 4.80 18.99 -19.35
C THR A 5 5.63 17.71 -19.23
N ALA A 6 6.01 17.10 -20.36
CA ALA A 6 6.82 15.88 -20.38
C ALA A 6 8.13 16.03 -19.57
N ARG A 7 8.77 17.21 -19.65
CA ARG A 7 9.98 17.53 -18.87
C ARG A 7 9.71 17.48 -17.35
N ARG A 8 8.63 18.11 -16.88
CA ARG A 8 8.28 18.08 -15.45
C ARG A 8 7.90 16.67 -14.99
N ALA A 9 7.12 15.95 -15.79
CA ALA A 9 6.77 14.56 -15.50
C ALA A 9 8.02 13.66 -15.40
N GLY A 10 8.98 13.82 -16.32
CA GLY A 10 10.26 13.11 -16.29
C GLY A 10 11.10 13.45 -15.05
N ALA A 11 11.14 14.71 -14.63
CA ALA A 11 11.82 15.12 -13.40
C ALA A 11 11.20 14.48 -12.14
N PHE A 12 9.88 14.37 -12.08
CA PHE A 12 9.21 13.65 -10.99
C PHE A 12 9.46 12.14 -11.06
N ALA A 13 9.45 11.53 -12.25
CA ALA A 13 9.77 10.12 -12.42
C ALA A 13 11.21 9.79 -11.99
N ALA A 14 12.15 10.72 -12.21
CA ALA A 14 13.54 10.58 -11.75
C ALA A 14 13.66 10.46 -10.23
N ILE A 15 12.71 10.99 -9.44
CA ILE A 15 12.70 10.83 -7.97
C ILE A 15 12.66 9.36 -7.58
N TRP A 16 11.96 8.50 -8.34
CA TRP A 16 11.96 7.06 -8.07
C TRP A 16 13.13 6.35 -8.76
N LEU A 17 13.36 6.64 -10.03
CA LEU A 17 14.39 5.96 -10.84
C LEU A 17 15.81 6.16 -10.30
N TRP A 18 16.10 7.34 -9.75
CA TRP A 18 17.44 7.72 -9.26
C TRP A 18 17.52 7.68 -7.73
N ASN A 19 16.52 7.10 -7.06
CA ASN A 19 16.53 6.94 -5.63
C ASN A 19 17.57 5.87 -5.22
N PRO A 20 18.58 6.21 -4.40
CA PRO A 20 19.60 5.25 -4.00
C PRO A 20 19.04 4.05 -3.23
N MET A 21 17.95 4.23 -2.47
CA MET A 21 17.28 3.12 -1.76
C MET A 21 16.63 2.14 -2.74
N VAL A 22 15.98 2.65 -3.79
CA VAL A 22 15.37 1.82 -4.85
C VAL A 22 16.46 1.03 -5.58
N ALA A 23 17.54 1.70 -5.97
CA ALA A 23 18.67 1.07 -6.63
C ALA A 23 19.31 -0.03 -5.77
N ALA A 24 19.64 0.28 -4.51
CA ALA A 24 20.29 -0.66 -3.59
C ALA A 24 19.43 -1.90 -3.27
N ILE A 25 18.11 -1.74 -3.12
CA ILE A 25 17.21 -2.87 -2.87
C ILE A 25 17.06 -3.72 -4.12
N SER A 26 16.95 -3.10 -5.29
CA SER A 26 16.78 -3.82 -6.57
C SER A 26 18.04 -4.62 -6.94
N THR A 27 19.24 -4.05 -6.77
CA THR A 27 20.52 -4.73 -7.09
C THR A 27 20.85 -5.89 -6.15
N ARG A 28 20.18 -5.99 -4.99
CA ARG A 28 20.26 -7.15 -4.08
C ARG A 28 19.36 -8.32 -4.50
N GLY A 29 18.83 -8.32 -5.72
CA GLY A 29 17.99 -9.39 -6.27
C GLY A 29 16.52 -9.32 -5.84
N SER A 30 16.07 -8.16 -5.35
CA SER A 30 14.69 -7.96 -4.92
C SER A 30 13.76 -7.66 -6.11
N SER A 31 12.61 -8.35 -6.18
CA SER A 31 11.61 -8.15 -7.24
C SER A 31 10.66 -6.98 -7.01
N GLU A 32 10.87 -6.17 -5.98
CA GLU A 32 9.96 -5.08 -5.59
C GLU A 32 9.83 -3.99 -6.67
N GLY A 33 10.88 -3.77 -7.48
CA GLY A 33 10.83 -2.87 -8.63
C GLY A 33 9.84 -3.33 -9.70
N LEU A 34 9.80 -4.64 -10.00
CA LEU A 34 8.83 -5.23 -10.94
C LEU A 34 7.41 -5.07 -10.40
N LEU A 35 7.22 -5.29 -9.10
CA LEU A 35 5.93 -5.13 -8.44
C LEU A 35 5.45 -3.67 -8.43
N GLY A 36 6.37 -2.72 -8.26
CA GLY A 36 6.11 -1.29 -8.46
C GLY A 36 5.68 -0.99 -9.90
N GLY A 37 6.35 -1.57 -10.90
CA GLY A 37 5.97 -1.49 -12.31
C GLY A 37 4.56 -2.03 -12.59
N LEU A 38 4.23 -3.22 -12.06
CA LEU A 38 2.88 -3.79 -12.14
C LEU A 38 1.82 -2.89 -11.49
N THR A 39 2.16 -2.27 -10.37
CA THR A 39 1.28 -1.34 -9.66
C THR A 39 1.02 -0.07 -10.47
N MET A 40 2.05 0.50 -11.11
CA MET A 40 1.87 1.65 -12.01
C MET A 40 1.09 1.27 -13.28
N ALA A 41 1.34 0.09 -13.83
CA ALA A 41 0.57 -0.43 -14.97
C ALA A 41 -0.90 -0.63 -14.62
N LEU A 42 -1.19 -1.14 -13.42
CA LEU A 42 -2.55 -1.28 -12.90
C LEU A 42 -3.24 0.08 -12.81
N LEU A 43 -2.61 1.06 -12.15
CA LEU A 43 -3.15 2.42 -12.04
C LEU A 43 -3.42 3.03 -13.41
N TRP A 44 -2.47 2.92 -14.34
CA TRP A 44 -2.63 3.39 -15.72
C TRP A 44 -3.79 2.70 -16.45
N ALA A 45 -3.94 1.38 -16.29
CA ALA A 45 -5.03 0.63 -16.92
C ALA A 45 -6.39 1.04 -16.35
N VAL A 46 -6.48 1.31 -15.03
CA VAL A 46 -7.71 1.79 -14.38
C VAL A 46 -8.05 3.21 -14.84
N GLU A 47 -7.11 4.15 -14.79
CA GLU A 47 -7.32 5.53 -15.25
C GLU A 47 -7.65 5.60 -16.75
N GLY A 48 -7.05 4.71 -17.54
CA GLY A 48 -7.34 4.53 -18.97
C GLY A 48 -8.61 3.72 -19.27
N ARG A 49 -9.41 3.35 -18.25
CA ARG A 49 -10.66 2.58 -18.35
C ARG A 49 -10.51 1.21 -19.05
N ARG A 50 -9.30 0.64 -19.06
CA ARG A 50 -8.99 -0.67 -19.64
C ARG A 50 -9.32 -1.77 -18.64
N VAL A 51 -10.61 -1.95 -18.34
CA VAL A 51 -11.12 -2.80 -17.24
C VAL A 51 -10.55 -4.22 -17.25
N ALA A 52 -10.49 -4.87 -18.42
CA ALA A 52 -9.96 -6.24 -18.51
C ALA A 52 -8.47 -6.30 -18.16
N LEU A 53 -7.68 -5.36 -18.69
CA LEU A 53 -6.25 -5.27 -18.39
C LEU A 53 -6.02 -4.94 -16.92
N ALA A 54 -6.80 -4.00 -16.36
CA ALA A 54 -6.75 -3.68 -14.93
C ALA A 54 -7.07 -4.91 -14.07
N GLY A 55 -8.09 -5.69 -14.42
CA GLY A 55 -8.43 -6.93 -13.74
C GLY A 55 -7.28 -7.93 -13.80
N ALA A 56 -6.71 -8.16 -14.99
CA ALA A 56 -5.59 -9.09 -15.18
C ALA A 56 -4.34 -8.64 -14.40
N LEU A 57 -4.00 -7.35 -14.42
CA LEU A 57 -2.87 -6.80 -13.67
C LEU A 57 -3.08 -6.87 -12.15
N LEU A 58 -4.31 -6.65 -11.67
CA LEU A 58 -4.63 -6.81 -10.25
C LEU A 58 -4.49 -8.28 -9.82
N GLY A 59 -5.07 -9.21 -10.59
CA GLY A 59 -4.97 -10.64 -10.31
C GLY A 59 -3.53 -11.17 -10.36
N LEU A 60 -2.76 -10.75 -11.38
CA LEU A 60 -1.33 -11.03 -11.49
C LEU A 60 -0.54 -10.43 -10.32
N GLY A 61 -0.83 -9.18 -9.95
CA GLY A 61 -0.17 -8.51 -8.83
C GLY A 61 -0.38 -9.26 -7.52
N VAL A 62 -1.62 -9.65 -7.22
CA VAL A 62 -1.97 -10.42 -6.00
C VAL A 62 -1.36 -11.81 -6.01
N HIS A 63 -1.27 -12.46 -7.18
CA HIS A 63 -0.57 -13.74 -7.32
C HIS A 63 0.95 -13.57 -7.08
N PHE A 64 1.55 -12.51 -7.61
CA PHE A 64 2.98 -12.23 -7.48
C PHE A 64 3.37 -11.92 -6.03
N LYS A 65 2.53 -11.16 -5.32
CA LYS A 65 2.63 -10.90 -3.89
C LYS A 65 1.25 -10.56 -3.37
N ILE A 66 0.86 -11.00 -2.16
CA ILE A 66 -0.53 -10.84 -1.73
C ILE A 66 -0.99 -9.38 -1.62
N TYR A 67 -0.13 -8.45 -1.16
CA TYR A 67 -0.52 -7.11 -0.71
C TYR A 67 -1.28 -6.20 -1.72
N PRO A 68 -1.09 -6.26 -3.06
CA PRO A 68 -1.84 -5.44 -4.02
C PRO A 68 -3.36 -5.62 -3.94
N PHE A 69 -3.85 -6.64 -3.22
CA PHE A 69 -5.28 -6.81 -2.93
C PHE A 69 -5.88 -5.56 -2.26
N ILE A 70 -5.09 -4.81 -1.49
CA ILE A 70 -5.54 -3.59 -0.82
C ILE A 70 -5.99 -2.52 -1.82
N TYR A 71 -5.56 -2.56 -3.08
CA TYR A 71 -5.98 -1.59 -4.09
C TYR A 71 -7.40 -1.81 -4.59
N ALA A 72 -7.94 -3.03 -4.46
CA ALA A 72 -9.25 -3.37 -5.02
C ALA A 72 -10.39 -2.48 -4.48
N PRO A 73 -10.52 -2.22 -3.16
CA PRO A 73 -11.54 -1.30 -2.64
C PRO A 73 -11.47 0.11 -3.24
N ALA A 74 -10.28 0.71 -3.36
CA ALA A 74 -10.14 2.05 -3.92
C ALA A 74 -10.47 2.08 -5.42
N ILE A 75 -10.01 1.07 -6.18
CA ILE A 75 -10.32 0.94 -7.61
C ILE A 75 -11.83 0.77 -7.82
N VAL A 76 -12.47 -0.16 -7.09
CA VAL A 76 -13.91 -0.40 -7.21
C VAL A 76 -14.70 0.83 -6.77
N TRP A 77 -14.31 1.47 -5.66
CA TRP A 77 -14.94 2.72 -5.22
C TRP A 77 -14.79 3.80 -6.31
N TRP A 78 -13.60 3.98 -6.89
CA TRP A 78 -13.34 4.95 -7.96
C TRP A 78 -14.14 4.68 -9.24
N MET A 79 -14.37 3.41 -9.64
CA MET A 79 -15.10 3.03 -10.87
C MET A 79 -16.63 3.22 -10.78
N ASP A 80 -17.12 4.44 -10.56
CA ASP A 80 -18.55 4.76 -10.73
C ASP A 80 -18.97 4.85 -12.21
N GLU A 81 -20.28 4.80 -12.44
CA GLU A 81 -20.83 4.89 -13.80
C GLU A 81 -20.40 6.16 -14.54
N GLU A 82 -20.34 7.31 -13.87
CA GLU A 82 -19.97 8.58 -14.50
C GLU A 82 -18.55 8.54 -15.06
N ARG A 83 -17.59 8.02 -14.28
CA ARG A 83 -16.21 7.84 -14.70
C ARG A 83 -16.07 6.77 -15.77
N MET A 84 -16.85 5.70 -15.70
CA MET A 84 -16.75 4.58 -16.66
C MET A 84 -17.48 4.83 -17.99
N ARG A 85 -18.53 5.67 -18.02
CA ARG A 85 -19.33 6.00 -19.22
C ARG A 85 -18.74 7.12 -20.07
N GLY A 86 -17.60 7.70 -19.69
CA GLY A 86 -16.87 8.63 -20.54
C GLY A 86 -17.38 10.07 -20.57
N GLY A 87 -18.02 10.56 -19.51
CA GLY A 87 -18.46 11.96 -19.42
C GLY A 87 -19.80 12.26 -20.09
N ALA A 88 -20.60 11.24 -20.42
CA ALA A 88 -22.00 11.43 -20.76
C ALA A 88 -22.73 12.14 -19.62
N ALA A 89 -23.54 13.14 -19.95
CA ALA A 89 -24.27 13.95 -18.98
C ALA A 89 -25.02 13.05 -17.98
N PRO A 90 -24.98 13.35 -16.67
CA PRO A 90 -25.73 12.57 -15.70
C PRO A 90 -27.21 12.62 -16.08
N ALA A 91 -27.84 11.45 -16.20
CA ALA A 91 -29.29 11.38 -16.23
C ALA A 91 -29.78 12.08 -14.96
N SER A 92 -30.64 13.08 -15.11
CA SER A 92 -31.23 13.87 -14.03
C SER A 92 -31.71 12.96 -12.90
N LYS A 93 -30.91 12.82 -11.82
CA LYS A 93 -31.31 12.07 -10.64
C LYS A 93 -32.23 12.96 -9.81
N THR A 94 -33.49 12.54 -9.70
CA THR A 94 -34.46 13.04 -8.72
C THR A 94 -33.87 12.93 -7.31
N LYS A 95 -34.05 13.98 -6.51
CA LYS A 95 -33.51 14.14 -5.15
C LYS A 95 -34.23 13.26 -4.12
N THR A 96 -34.16 11.95 -4.28
CA THR A 96 -34.53 10.99 -3.23
C THR A 96 -33.29 10.23 -2.82
N SER A 97 -32.93 10.33 -1.55
CA SER A 97 -31.85 9.53 -0.96
C SER A 97 -32.19 8.05 -1.17
N PRO A 98 -31.39 7.30 -1.96
CA PRO A 98 -31.69 5.91 -2.24
C PRO A 98 -31.67 5.10 -0.95
N SER A 99 -32.52 4.08 -0.87
CA SER A 99 -32.44 3.11 0.24
C SER A 99 -31.07 2.41 0.22
N LEU A 100 -30.64 1.84 1.36
CA LEU A 100 -29.37 1.08 1.42
C LEU A 100 -29.31 -0.06 0.39
N VAL A 101 -30.47 -0.67 0.11
CA VAL A 101 -30.61 -1.74 -0.90
C VAL A 101 -30.41 -1.18 -2.31
N GLU A 102 -31.04 -0.06 -2.64
CA GLU A 102 -30.84 0.61 -3.93
C GLU A 102 -29.40 1.08 -4.11
N ALA A 103 -28.77 1.59 -3.06
CA ALA A 103 -27.36 1.97 -3.08
C ALA A 103 -26.45 0.76 -3.36
N ALA A 104 -26.74 -0.39 -2.75
CA ALA A 104 -26.00 -1.64 -2.97
C ALA A 104 -26.21 -2.18 -4.40
N VAL A 105 -27.44 -2.16 -4.92
CA VAL A 105 -27.74 -2.60 -6.30
C VAL A 105 -27.05 -1.67 -7.30
N ASN A 106 -27.16 -0.36 -7.14
CA ASN A 106 -26.50 0.64 -8.00
C ASN A 106 -24.97 0.60 -7.88
N PHE A 107 -24.43 0.00 -6.82
CA PHE A 107 -23.00 -0.22 -6.69
C PHE A 107 -22.49 -1.35 -7.60
N VAL A 108 -23.35 -2.30 -7.99
CA VAL A 108 -22.97 -3.40 -8.88
C VAL A 108 -23.05 -2.93 -10.33
N THR A 109 -21.91 -2.54 -10.90
CA THR A 109 -21.82 -2.14 -12.32
C THR A 109 -21.12 -3.21 -13.15
N VAL A 110 -21.43 -3.27 -14.46
CA VAL A 110 -20.78 -4.20 -15.41
C VAL A 110 -19.25 -4.07 -15.36
N ALA A 111 -18.75 -2.84 -15.22
CA ALA A 111 -17.31 -2.60 -15.14
C ALA A 111 -16.68 -3.18 -13.87
N ARG A 112 -17.34 -3.03 -12.71
CA ARG A 112 -16.87 -3.59 -11.44
C ARG A 112 -16.93 -5.12 -11.43
N VAL A 113 -18.00 -5.70 -11.96
CA VAL A 113 -18.13 -7.16 -12.14
C VAL A 113 -17.05 -7.67 -13.07
N LYS A 114 -16.82 -7.02 -14.22
CA LYS A 114 -15.76 -7.39 -15.15
C LYS A 114 -14.37 -7.32 -14.52
N LEU A 115 -14.08 -6.28 -13.74
CA LEU A 115 -12.82 -6.18 -12.98
C LEU A 115 -12.67 -7.39 -12.04
N ALA A 116 -13.70 -7.66 -11.23
CA ALA A 116 -13.69 -8.73 -10.24
C ALA A 116 -13.49 -10.10 -10.91
N VAL A 117 -14.30 -10.43 -11.91
CA VAL A 117 -14.22 -11.70 -12.64
C VAL A 117 -12.85 -11.88 -13.28
N VAL A 118 -12.35 -10.90 -14.04
CA VAL A 118 -11.04 -11.05 -14.70
C VAL A 118 -9.92 -11.16 -13.68
N SER A 119 -9.93 -10.36 -12.61
CA SER A 119 -8.92 -10.46 -11.55
C SER A 119 -8.91 -11.81 -10.84
N LEU A 120 -10.09 -12.34 -10.50
CA LEU A 120 -10.24 -13.63 -9.85
C LEU A 120 -9.83 -14.77 -10.79
N SER A 121 -10.24 -14.72 -12.05
CA SER A 121 -9.85 -15.71 -13.06
C SER A 121 -8.34 -15.73 -13.28
N THR A 122 -7.69 -14.56 -13.41
CA THR A 122 -6.23 -14.49 -13.55
C THR A 122 -5.52 -15.01 -12.30
N PHE A 123 -5.92 -14.56 -11.12
CA PHE A 123 -5.33 -15.02 -9.85
C PHE A 123 -5.46 -16.54 -9.69
N THR A 124 -6.67 -17.08 -9.89
CA THR A 124 -6.96 -18.50 -9.75
C THR A 124 -6.22 -19.32 -10.78
N ALA A 125 -6.21 -18.93 -12.06
CA ALA A 125 -5.52 -19.66 -13.11
C ALA A 125 -4.01 -19.76 -12.85
N LEU A 126 -3.36 -18.67 -12.43
CA LEU A 126 -1.94 -18.66 -12.10
C LEU A 126 -1.62 -19.52 -10.87
N ASN A 127 -2.45 -19.46 -9.84
CA ASN A 127 -2.28 -20.30 -8.64
C ASN A 127 -2.51 -21.78 -8.94
N LEU A 128 -3.53 -22.12 -9.74
CA LEU A 128 -3.78 -23.50 -10.18
C LEU A 128 -2.63 -24.01 -11.05
N LEU A 129 -2.08 -23.17 -11.93
CA LEU A 129 -0.91 -23.52 -12.72
C LEU A 129 0.29 -23.84 -11.82
N MET A 130 0.62 -22.95 -10.87
CA MET A 130 1.72 -23.20 -9.92
C MET A 130 1.47 -24.43 -9.05
N TYR A 131 0.23 -24.63 -8.59
CA TYR A 131 -0.13 -25.83 -7.83
C TYR A 131 -0.02 -27.11 -8.68
N SER A 132 -0.35 -27.06 -9.97
CA SER A 132 -0.20 -28.23 -10.86
C SER A 132 1.26 -28.61 -11.09
N ILE A 133 2.19 -27.66 -10.99
CA ILE A 133 3.64 -27.90 -11.15
C ILE A 133 4.26 -28.37 -9.83
N TYR A 134 3.91 -27.73 -8.71
CA TYR A 134 4.65 -27.86 -7.45
C TYR A 134 3.86 -28.55 -6.33
N GLY A 135 2.55 -28.76 -6.47
CA GLY A 135 1.68 -29.38 -5.48
C GLY A 135 1.58 -28.62 -4.15
N THR A 136 1.41 -29.36 -3.05
CA THR A 136 1.30 -28.82 -1.68
C THR A 136 2.47 -27.91 -1.26
N PRO A 137 3.75 -28.19 -1.61
CA PRO A 137 4.86 -27.27 -1.36
C PRO A 137 4.61 -25.82 -1.79
N PHE A 138 3.94 -25.60 -2.93
CA PHE A 138 3.58 -24.25 -3.36
C PHE A 138 2.68 -23.54 -2.36
N LEU A 139 1.63 -24.21 -1.86
CA LEU A 139 0.70 -23.61 -0.89
C LEU A 139 1.39 -23.29 0.43
N VAL A 140 2.25 -24.21 0.90
CA VAL A 140 2.98 -24.03 2.15
C VAL A 140 3.93 -22.84 2.05
N HIS A 141 4.79 -22.79 1.04
CA HIS A 141 5.83 -21.77 0.95
C HIS A 141 5.33 -20.41 0.45
N THR A 142 4.24 -20.37 -0.32
CA THR A 142 3.68 -19.11 -0.84
C THR A 142 2.68 -18.47 0.12
N TYR A 143 1.91 -19.26 0.87
CA TYR A 143 0.82 -18.74 1.70
C TYR A 143 0.94 -19.14 3.17
N PHE A 144 0.91 -20.43 3.49
CA PHE A 144 0.73 -20.87 4.88
C PHE A 144 1.90 -20.51 5.79
N HIS A 145 3.13 -20.56 5.25
CA HIS A 145 4.33 -20.17 5.97
C HIS A 145 4.28 -18.70 6.45
N HIS A 146 3.61 -17.79 5.73
CA HIS A 146 3.52 -16.39 6.14
C HIS A 146 2.55 -16.15 7.31
N VAL A 147 1.67 -17.11 7.61
CA VAL A 147 0.76 -17.03 8.76
C VAL A 147 1.48 -17.39 10.05
N THR A 148 2.34 -18.41 10.01
CA THR A 148 3.03 -18.95 11.18
C THR A 148 4.40 -18.32 11.43
N ARG A 149 5.03 -17.72 10.41
CA ARG A 149 6.35 -17.11 10.51
C ARG A 149 6.35 -15.90 11.46
N ILE A 150 7.38 -15.86 12.32
CA ILE A 150 7.67 -14.77 13.26
C ILE A 150 8.92 -14.03 12.77
N ASP A 151 8.72 -12.86 12.16
CA ASP A 151 9.80 -11.98 11.72
C ASP A 151 10.10 -10.92 12.79
N HIS A 152 10.94 -11.31 13.75
CA HIS A 152 11.33 -10.50 14.91
C HIS A 152 12.65 -9.73 14.71
N ARG A 153 13.41 -10.00 13.65
CA ARG A 153 14.66 -9.27 13.33
C ARG A 153 14.42 -8.26 12.23
N HIS A 154 15.23 -7.20 12.17
CA HIS A 154 15.14 -6.18 11.11
C HIS A 154 13.72 -5.60 10.92
N ASN A 155 12.98 -5.47 12.02
CA ASN A 155 11.57 -5.10 12.02
C ASN A 155 11.37 -3.72 12.67
N PHE A 156 11.01 -2.73 11.86
CA PHE A 156 10.74 -1.36 12.32
C PHE A 156 9.39 -1.21 13.04
N SER A 157 8.55 -2.26 13.05
CA SER A 157 7.21 -2.15 13.63
C SER A 157 7.26 -1.99 15.15
N PRO A 158 6.25 -1.32 15.74
CA PRO A 158 6.07 -1.30 17.20
C PRO A 158 5.96 -2.70 17.83
N TYR A 159 5.60 -3.71 17.03
CA TYR A 159 5.44 -5.10 17.47
C TYR A 159 6.76 -5.87 17.52
N ASN A 160 7.87 -5.31 17.05
CA ASN A 160 9.18 -5.97 17.03
C ASN A 160 9.55 -6.60 18.39
N MET A 161 9.46 -5.83 19.48
CA MET A 161 9.82 -6.36 20.81
C MET A 161 8.91 -7.51 21.26
N LEU A 162 7.61 -7.43 20.97
CA LEU A 162 6.66 -8.49 21.29
C LEU A 162 6.98 -9.76 20.50
N LEU A 163 7.23 -9.62 19.20
CA LEU A 163 7.66 -10.71 18.32
C LEU A 163 8.97 -11.34 18.79
N TYR A 164 9.91 -10.53 19.28
CA TYR A 164 11.19 -11.01 19.80
C TYR A 164 11.00 -11.87 21.06
N ILE A 165 10.22 -11.39 22.03
CA ILE A 165 9.91 -12.14 23.25
C ILE A 165 9.16 -13.44 22.92
N ASN A 166 8.19 -13.37 22.01
CA ASN A 166 7.44 -14.55 21.55
C ASN A 166 8.36 -15.58 20.89
N SER A 167 9.36 -15.14 20.12
CA SER A 167 10.33 -16.05 19.50
C SER A 167 11.26 -16.76 20.50
N ALA A 168 11.44 -16.20 21.70
CA ALA A 168 12.31 -16.74 22.74
C ALA A 168 11.56 -17.62 23.76
N THR A 169 10.23 -17.62 23.74
CA THR A 169 9.41 -18.35 24.72
C THR A 169 9.14 -19.78 24.22
N PRO A 170 9.50 -20.84 24.98
CA PRO A 170 9.20 -22.22 24.59
C PRO A 170 7.68 -22.46 24.48
N ALA A 171 7.27 -23.26 23.50
CA ALA A 171 5.86 -23.56 23.24
C ALA A 171 5.13 -24.24 24.42
N ASP A 172 5.88 -24.84 25.36
CA ASP A 172 5.34 -25.67 26.45
C ASP A 172 5.24 -24.93 27.80
N SER A 173 5.60 -23.64 27.89
CA SER A 173 5.67 -22.90 29.16
C SER A 173 4.84 -21.61 29.16
N GLY A 174 3.52 -21.70 29.38
CA GLY A 174 2.64 -20.56 29.68
C GLY A 174 1.34 -20.54 28.88
N PRO A 175 0.25 -19.91 29.41
CA PRO A 175 -1.10 -20.11 28.91
C PRO A 175 -1.26 -19.62 27.47
N THR A 176 -2.21 -20.24 26.79
CA THR A 176 -2.73 -20.09 25.41
C THR A 176 -3.09 -18.67 24.94
N ALA A 177 -2.57 -17.61 25.57
CA ALA A 177 -2.95 -16.21 25.38
C ALA A 177 -1.91 -15.33 24.64
N SER A 178 -0.70 -15.82 24.33
CA SER A 178 0.30 -15.06 23.53
C SER A 178 0.04 -15.12 22.03
N LEU A 179 -0.72 -16.12 21.57
CA LEU A 179 -1.27 -16.16 20.23
C LEU A 179 -2.38 -15.10 20.17
N HIS A 180 -2.33 -14.20 19.19
CA HIS A 180 -3.37 -13.24 18.76
C HIS A 180 -3.16 -11.73 19.04
N THR A 181 -2.32 -11.26 19.97
CA THR A 181 -2.18 -9.78 20.15
C THR A 181 -1.56 -9.11 18.92
N GLU A 182 -0.59 -9.75 18.26
CA GLU A 182 -0.02 -9.26 17.01
C GLU A 182 -1.00 -9.35 15.83
N SER A 183 -1.92 -10.32 15.87
CA SER A 183 -2.99 -10.43 14.88
C SER A 183 -3.99 -9.27 14.99
N LEU A 184 -4.07 -8.59 16.14
CA LEU A 184 -4.82 -7.35 16.27
C LEU A 184 -4.23 -6.23 15.42
N ALA A 185 -2.95 -6.28 15.05
CA ALA A 185 -2.33 -5.31 14.13
C ALA A 185 -3.05 -5.25 12.78
N PHE A 186 -3.63 -6.38 12.33
CA PHE A 186 -4.40 -6.44 11.09
C PHE A 186 -5.67 -5.58 11.13
N VAL A 187 -6.25 -5.34 12.31
CA VAL A 187 -7.50 -4.57 12.43
C VAL A 187 -7.30 -3.11 12.00
N PRO A 188 -6.44 -2.29 12.65
CA PRO A 188 -6.21 -0.92 12.19
C PRO A 188 -5.58 -0.89 10.80
N GLN A 189 -4.71 -1.86 10.47
CA GLN A 189 -4.07 -1.94 9.17
C GLN A 189 -5.07 -2.10 8.02
N LEU A 190 -5.96 -3.10 8.09
CA LEU A 190 -6.97 -3.36 7.06
C LEU A 190 -8.10 -2.33 7.10
N LEU A 191 -8.51 -1.88 8.28
CA LEU A 191 -9.53 -0.83 8.41
C LEU A 191 -9.08 0.46 7.71
N LEU A 192 -7.86 0.93 7.98
CA LEU A 192 -7.33 2.13 7.33
C LEU A 192 -7.13 1.89 5.83
N SER A 193 -6.43 0.82 5.46
CA SER A 193 -5.99 0.60 4.07
C SER A 193 -7.11 0.17 3.14
N CYS A 194 -8.08 -0.63 3.59
CA CYS A 194 -9.13 -1.18 2.72
C CYS A 194 -10.47 -0.47 2.85
N VAL A 195 -10.71 0.32 3.90
CA VAL A 195 -12.02 0.94 4.16
C VAL A 195 -11.91 2.46 4.24
N LEU A 196 -11.28 3.01 5.29
CA LEU A 196 -11.35 4.46 5.57
C LEU A 196 -10.67 5.30 4.49
N ILE A 197 -9.44 4.95 4.10
CA ILE A 197 -8.69 5.70 3.09
C ILE A 197 -9.38 5.67 1.72
N PRO A 198 -9.79 4.50 1.19
CA PRO A 198 -10.56 4.43 -0.06
C PRO A 198 -11.81 5.32 -0.08
N LEU A 199 -12.61 5.29 0.99
CA LEU A 199 -13.85 6.05 1.08
C LEU A 199 -13.62 7.56 0.97
N VAL A 200 -12.56 8.06 1.63
CA VAL A 200 -12.24 9.49 1.68
C VAL A 200 -11.51 9.97 0.42
N LEU A 201 -10.56 9.19 -0.10
CA LEU A 201 -9.60 9.66 -1.10
C LEU A 201 -9.85 9.14 -2.51
N ALA A 202 -10.33 7.91 -2.70
CA ALA A 202 -10.27 7.29 -4.01
C ALA A 202 -11.07 8.08 -5.04
N LYS A 203 -12.23 8.66 -4.68
CA LYS A 203 -13.04 9.52 -5.56
C LYS A 203 -12.39 10.83 -5.96
N LYS A 204 -11.41 11.33 -5.19
CA LYS A 204 -10.72 12.60 -5.43
C LYS A 204 -9.46 12.38 -6.26
N ASP A 205 -8.61 11.46 -5.83
CA ASP A 205 -7.38 11.08 -6.52
C ASP A 205 -7.03 9.62 -6.21
N LEU A 206 -7.19 8.75 -7.21
CA LEU A 206 -6.92 7.32 -7.08
C LEU A 206 -5.45 7.04 -6.75
N ALA A 207 -4.50 7.75 -7.37
CA ALA A 207 -3.08 7.52 -7.13
C ALA A 207 -2.68 7.90 -5.70
N THR A 208 -3.17 9.04 -5.21
CA THR A 208 -2.94 9.46 -3.82
C THR A 208 -3.64 8.52 -2.83
N SER A 209 -4.84 8.02 -3.16
CA SER A 209 -5.50 6.98 -2.38
C SER A 209 -4.63 5.72 -2.29
N MET A 210 -4.19 5.15 -3.42
CA MET A 210 -3.35 3.95 -3.43
C MET A 210 -2.03 4.17 -2.67
N MET A 211 -1.42 5.34 -2.79
CA MET A 211 -0.24 5.70 -1.99
C MET A 211 -0.54 5.66 -0.49
N ALA A 212 -1.61 6.33 -0.05
CA ALA A 212 -2.01 6.39 1.35
C ALA A 212 -2.38 5.00 1.89
N GLN A 213 -3.08 4.18 1.09
CA GLN A 213 -3.40 2.80 1.45
C GLN A 213 -2.14 1.98 1.68
N THR A 214 -1.16 2.06 0.78
CA THR A 214 0.10 1.33 0.93
C THR A 214 0.92 1.85 2.10
N PHE A 215 0.96 3.16 2.30
CA PHE A 215 1.68 3.79 3.40
C PHE A 215 1.08 3.35 4.75
N ALA A 216 -0.25 3.38 4.88
CA ALA A 216 -0.96 2.86 6.06
C ALA A 216 -0.75 1.35 6.24
N PHE A 217 -0.84 0.58 5.15
CA PHE A 217 -0.63 -0.86 5.19
C PHE A 217 0.75 -1.21 5.72
N VAL A 218 1.80 -0.48 5.33
CA VAL A 218 3.17 -0.71 5.81
C VAL A 218 3.37 -0.21 7.24
N THR A 219 2.81 0.96 7.59
CA THR A 219 2.98 1.58 8.92
C THR A 219 2.33 0.76 10.03
N PHE A 220 1.15 0.19 9.78
CA PHE A 220 0.39 -0.59 10.76
C PHE A 220 0.62 -2.10 10.66
N ASN A 221 1.57 -2.55 9.82
CA ASN A 221 1.90 -3.96 9.72
C ASN A 221 2.64 -4.46 10.97
N LYS A 222 2.37 -5.70 11.38
CA LYS A 222 3.16 -6.38 12.43
C LYS A 222 4.63 -6.57 12.03
N VAL A 223 4.93 -6.68 10.74
CA VAL A 223 6.29 -6.76 10.19
C VAL A 223 6.50 -5.59 9.25
N CYS A 224 7.53 -4.79 9.50
CA CYS A 224 7.89 -3.64 8.68
C CYS A 224 9.38 -3.70 8.36
N THR A 225 9.72 -3.83 7.07
CA THR A 225 11.12 -3.88 6.60
C THR A 225 11.36 -2.82 5.52
N SER A 226 12.61 -2.45 5.28
CA SER A 226 12.96 -1.39 4.32
C SER A 226 12.53 -1.68 2.88
N GLN A 227 12.34 -2.96 2.51
CA GLN A 227 11.83 -3.36 1.20
C GLN A 227 10.42 -2.79 0.95
N TYR A 228 9.60 -2.70 2.00
CA TYR A 228 8.20 -2.27 1.88
C TYR A 228 8.09 -0.79 1.54
N PHE A 229 9.15 -0.01 1.77
CA PHE A 229 9.14 1.43 1.50
C PHE A 229 9.05 1.72 -0.01
N LEU A 230 9.53 0.80 -0.85
CA LEU A 230 9.40 0.91 -2.31
C LEU A 230 7.93 0.93 -2.75
N TRP A 231 7.04 0.28 -2.00
CA TRP A 231 5.63 0.09 -2.38
C TRP A 231 4.85 1.39 -2.38
N TYR A 232 5.13 2.31 -1.46
CA TYR A 232 4.50 3.64 -1.46
C TYR A 232 5.36 4.68 -2.20
N MET A 233 6.70 4.52 -2.22
CA MET A 233 7.58 5.46 -2.93
C MET A 233 7.33 5.50 -4.44
N ILE A 234 6.85 4.40 -5.04
CA ILE A 234 6.47 4.36 -6.46
C ILE A 234 5.39 5.39 -6.82
N PHE A 235 4.56 5.83 -5.88
CA PHE A 235 3.53 6.84 -6.10
C PHE A 235 4.01 8.29 -5.85
N LEU A 236 5.19 8.50 -5.26
CA LEU A 236 5.72 9.85 -5.01
C LEU A 236 5.73 10.74 -6.26
N PRO A 237 6.15 10.26 -7.45
CA PRO A 237 6.11 11.07 -8.68
C PRO A 237 4.70 11.59 -9.03
N LEU A 238 3.65 10.88 -8.62
CA LEU A 238 2.25 11.22 -8.91
C LEU A 238 1.64 12.12 -7.83
N HIS A 239 2.07 11.96 -6.58
CA HIS A 239 1.53 12.70 -5.44
C HIS A 239 2.20 14.07 -5.26
N LEU A 240 3.54 14.11 -5.31
CA LEU A 240 4.36 15.30 -5.01
C LEU A 240 4.01 16.57 -5.81
N PRO A 241 3.67 16.53 -7.13
CA PRO A 241 3.43 17.74 -7.90
C PRO A 241 2.38 18.69 -7.32
N GLY A 242 1.41 18.17 -6.55
CA GLY A 242 0.36 18.95 -5.90
C GLY A 242 0.37 18.87 -4.37
N SER A 243 1.40 18.27 -3.76
CA SER A 243 1.44 18.05 -2.31
C SER A 243 1.78 19.32 -1.53
N SER A 244 1.33 19.38 -0.28
CA SER A 244 1.79 20.38 0.69
C SER A 244 3.29 20.26 0.96
N LEU A 245 3.88 19.07 0.82
CA LEU A 245 5.31 18.82 0.99
C LEU A 245 6.18 19.67 0.05
N LEU A 246 5.74 19.93 -1.19
CA LEU A 246 6.45 20.82 -2.11
C LEU A 246 5.99 22.28 -2.02
N ARG A 247 4.72 22.53 -1.66
CA ARG A 247 4.21 23.89 -1.42
C ARG A 247 4.87 24.55 -0.22
N SER A 248 5.16 23.78 0.83
CA SER A 248 5.84 24.22 2.04
C SER A 248 7.16 23.46 2.20
N PRO A 249 8.30 24.02 1.74
CA PRO A 249 9.60 23.36 1.81
C PRO A 249 9.99 22.98 3.24
N LYS A 250 9.60 23.77 4.25
CA LYS A 250 9.83 23.43 5.65
C LYS A 250 9.14 22.12 6.02
N LEU A 251 7.86 21.95 5.66
CA LEU A 251 7.12 20.72 5.92
C LEU A 251 7.73 19.53 5.18
N GLY A 252 8.04 19.69 3.89
CA GLY A 252 8.63 18.63 3.07
C GLY A 252 10.00 18.17 3.57
N VAL A 253 10.89 19.12 3.89
CA VAL A 253 12.23 18.83 4.43
C VAL A 253 12.12 18.21 5.82
N SER A 254 11.24 18.72 6.70
CA SER A 254 11.02 18.12 8.01
C SER A 254 10.50 16.69 7.92
N ALA A 255 9.53 16.41 7.03
CA ALA A 255 9.03 15.06 6.79
C ALA A 255 10.13 14.11 6.31
N LEU A 256 10.92 14.53 5.32
CA LEU A 256 12.03 13.73 4.79
C LEU A 256 13.10 13.47 5.86
N LEU A 257 13.55 14.50 6.57
CA LEU A 257 14.58 14.37 7.59
C LEU A 257 14.12 13.49 8.75
N LEU A 258 12.91 13.69 9.26
CA LEU A 258 12.38 12.85 10.33
C LEU A 258 12.23 11.39 9.89
N TRP A 259 11.78 11.15 8.65
CA TRP A 259 11.67 9.80 8.11
C TRP A 259 13.03 9.10 7.98
N VAL A 260 14.07 9.81 7.53
CA VAL A 260 15.44 9.28 7.43
C VAL A 260 16.07 9.09 8.81
N VAL A 261 15.97 10.07 9.70
CA VAL A 261 16.55 10.02 11.06
C VAL A 261 15.92 8.89 11.87
N ALA A 262 14.60 8.70 11.79
CA ALA A 262 13.94 7.61 12.50
C ALA A 262 14.41 6.22 12.03
N GLN A 263 14.65 6.06 10.72
CA GLN A 263 15.28 4.84 10.20
C GLN A 263 16.71 4.68 10.70
N GLY A 264 17.52 5.75 10.63
CA GLY A 264 18.91 5.74 11.09
C GLY A 264 19.02 5.39 12.59
N ALA A 265 18.13 5.94 13.42
CA ALA A 265 18.05 5.63 14.83
C ALA A 265 17.75 4.15 15.07
N TRP A 266 16.77 3.58 14.37
CA TRP A 266 16.46 2.15 14.49
C TRP A 266 17.63 1.28 14.00
N LEU A 267 18.21 1.61 12.84
CA LEU A 267 19.34 0.87 12.26
C LEU A 267 20.58 0.90 13.15
N GLN A 268 20.86 2.02 13.82
CA GLN A 268 21.96 2.10 14.76
C GLN A 268 21.74 1.19 15.97
N GLN A 269 20.54 1.16 16.54
CA GLN A 269 20.20 0.25 17.65
C GLN A 269 20.25 -1.22 17.23
N GLY A 270 19.78 -1.53 16.02
CA GLY A 270 19.87 -2.88 15.44
C GLY A 270 21.32 -3.30 15.16
N TYR A 271 22.17 -2.38 14.71
CA TYR A 271 23.59 -2.65 14.52
C TYR A 271 24.29 -3.00 15.85
N GLU A 272 24.03 -2.23 16.91
CA GLU A 272 24.59 -2.51 18.23
C GLU A 272 24.12 -3.86 18.78
N LEU A 273 22.86 -4.23 18.55
CA LEU A 273 22.34 -5.53 18.95
C LEU A 273 22.97 -6.67 18.17
N GLU A 274 22.87 -6.63 16.85
CA GLU A 274 23.14 -7.80 16.01
C GLU A 274 24.62 -7.99 15.71
N PHE A 275 25.39 -6.89 15.58
CA PHE A 275 26.80 -6.96 15.21
C PHE A 275 27.73 -6.76 16.41
N LEU A 276 27.37 -5.93 17.39
CA LEU A 276 28.20 -5.68 18.56
C LEU A 276 27.78 -6.50 19.79
N GLY A 277 26.66 -7.22 19.73
CA GLY A 277 26.15 -8.05 20.82
C GLY A 277 25.68 -7.25 22.04
N LYS A 278 25.42 -5.95 21.90
CA LYS A 278 24.93 -5.09 22.99
C LYS A 278 23.42 -5.23 23.14
N SER A 279 22.94 -5.46 24.35
CA SER A 279 21.48 -5.54 24.60
C SER A 279 20.82 -4.16 24.48
N THR A 280 20.26 -3.84 23.31
CA THR A 280 19.57 -2.56 23.02
C THR A 280 18.05 -2.67 22.94
N PHE A 281 17.48 -3.80 23.37
CA PHE A 281 16.04 -4.08 23.30
C PHE A 281 15.18 -2.96 23.93
N LEU A 282 15.44 -2.63 25.20
CA LEU A 282 14.80 -1.54 25.92
C LEU A 282 15.86 -0.61 26.54
N PRO A 283 15.68 0.72 26.46
CA PRO A 283 14.63 1.41 25.71
C PRO A 283 14.93 1.55 24.21
N GLY A 284 16.12 1.17 23.74
CA GLY A 284 16.67 1.48 22.41
C GLY A 284 15.77 1.14 21.22
N LEU A 285 15.73 -0.14 20.83
CA LEU A 285 14.92 -0.63 19.70
C LEU A 285 13.43 -0.33 19.88
N TRP A 286 12.93 -0.43 21.11
CA TRP A 286 11.54 -0.13 21.42
C TRP A 286 11.17 1.34 21.12
N LEU A 287 11.90 2.30 21.68
CA LEU A 287 11.67 3.73 21.42
C LEU A 287 11.94 4.10 19.96
N ALA A 288 12.95 3.50 19.32
CA ALA A 288 13.22 3.75 17.91
C ALA A 288 12.06 3.28 17.02
N SER A 289 11.45 2.12 17.32
CA SER A 289 10.29 1.59 16.59
C SER A 289 9.05 2.46 16.81
N LEU A 290 8.80 2.94 18.04
CA LEU A 290 7.72 3.88 18.33
C LEU A 290 7.92 5.23 17.64
N GLY A 291 9.15 5.77 17.68
CA GLY A 291 9.50 7.03 17.01
C GLY A 291 9.29 6.93 15.49
N PHE A 292 9.76 5.84 14.88
CA PHE A 292 9.50 5.57 13.46
C PHE A 292 7.99 5.48 13.16
N PHE A 293 7.23 4.75 13.97
CA PHE A 293 5.79 4.65 13.81
C PHE A 293 5.07 6.01 13.89
N LEU A 294 5.39 6.84 14.89
CA LEU A 294 4.80 8.17 15.06
C LEU A 294 5.11 9.10 13.88
N VAL A 295 6.36 9.10 13.39
CA VAL A 295 6.75 9.87 12.21
C VAL A 295 5.95 9.43 10.98
N ASN A 296 5.79 8.12 10.77
CA ASN A 296 4.99 7.61 9.65
C ASN A 296 3.50 7.96 9.79
N CYS A 297 2.91 7.86 10.99
CA CYS A 297 1.53 8.29 11.24
C CYS A 297 1.33 9.79 10.91
N TRP A 298 2.28 10.64 11.27
CA TRP A 298 2.24 12.06 10.94
C TRP A 298 2.33 12.31 9.42
N ILE A 299 3.26 11.65 8.73
CA ILE A 299 3.38 11.74 7.26
C ILE A 299 2.12 11.22 6.56
N LEU A 300 1.53 10.13 7.04
CA LEU A 300 0.25 9.61 6.55
C LEU A 300 -0.87 10.65 6.69
N GLY A 301 -0.91 11.37 7.81
CA GLY A 301 -1.84 12.48 8.03
C GLY A 301 -1.70 13.58 6.97
N ILE A 302 -0.46 13.98 6.64
CA ILE A 302 -0.18 14.96 5.57
C ILE A 302 -0.70 14.45 4.22
N ILE A 303 -0.43 13.18 3.88
CA ILE A 303 -0.86 12.58 2.61
C ILE A 303 -2.38 12.56 2.50
N ILE A 304 -3.08 12.21 3.59
CA ILE A 304 -4.55 12.17 3.64
C ILE A 304 -5.13 13.58 3.50
N ASP A 305 -4.57 14.58 4.19
CA ASP A 305 -5.01 15.97 4.09
C ASP A 305 -4.83 16.52 2.67
N ASP A 306 -3.66 16.28 2.06
CA ASP A 306 -3.37 16.64 0.67
C ASP A 306 -4.34 16.00 -0.33
N GLY A 307 -4.74 14.75 -0.09
CA GLY A 307 -5.72 14.06 -0.92
C GLY A 307 -7.15 14.55 -0.67
N ALA A 308 -7.50 14.88 0.57
CA ALA A 308 -8.82 15.34 0.96
C ALA A 308 -9.12 16.75 0.48
N GLN A 309 -8.11 17.63 0.38
CA GLN A 309 -8.26 18.98 -0.13
C GLN A 309 -8.37 19.05 -1.66
N ARG A 310 -8.08 17.97 -2.39
CA ARG A 310 -8.21 17.95 -3.86
C ARG A 310 -9.70 17.99 -4.27
N PRO A 311 -10.07 18.83 -5.25
CA PRO A 311 -11.43 18.84 -5.78
C PRO A 311 -11.74 17.49 -6.45
N VAL A 312 -13.00 17.06 -6.38
CA VAL A 312 -13.46 15.85 -7.07
C VAL A 312 -13.37 16.11 -8.58
N ILE A 313 -12.41 15.45 -9.25
CA ILE A 313 -12.24 15.55 -10.70
C ILE A 313 -13.43 14.87 -11.37
N HIS A 314 -14.44 15.65 -11.78
CA HIS A 314 -15.49 15.19 -12.68
C HIS A 314 -14.88 15.11 -14.08
N GLY A 315 -15.01 13.96 -14.73
CA GLY A 315 -14.23 13.58 -15.91
C GLY A 315 -14.36 14.55 -17.09
N LYS A 316 -13.49 15.57 -17.14
CA LYS A 316 -13.07 16.26 -18.35
C LYS A 316 -11.57 16.05 -18.51
N THR A 317 -11.18 14.82 -18.84
CA THR A 317 -9.88 14.58 -19.46
C THR A 317 -10.00 15.11 -20.88
N HIS A 318 -9.52 16.34 -21.12
CA HIS A 318 -9.22 16.79 -22.47
C HIS A 318 -8.19 15.81 -23.05
N THR A 319 -8.65 15.02 -24.01
CA THR A 319 -7.80 14.28 -24.92
C THR A 319 -7.33 15.26 -25.98
N ASP A 320 -6.04 15.58 -25.95
CA ASP A 320 -5.28 15.96 -27.13
C ASP A 320 -4.48 14.73 -27.56
#